data_AF-A0A918UDW3-F1
#
_entry.id   AF-A0A918UDW3-F1
#
_cell.length_a   1.000
_cell.length_b   1.000
_cell.length_c   1.000
_cell.angle_alpha   90.00
_cell.angle_beta   90.00
_cell.angle_gamma   90.00
#
_symmetry.space_group_name_H-M   'P 1'
#
loop_
_entity.id
_entity.type
_entity.pdbx_description
1 polymer ?
#
loop_
_entity_poly.entity_id
_entity_poly.type
_entity_poly.pdbx_seq_one_letter_code
_entity_poly.pdbx_strand_id
1 'polypeptide(L)' 'MRDLLGDLLGELATAVFGIFLIAWWLGGPAVTAIIWSEGDKEGAVQILAAWAIITTLYLTASWMIRRARRAG' A
#
# COMPACT_ATOMS: atom_id res chain seq x y z
N MET A 1 8.57 -14.03 -29.38
CA MET A 1 7.79 -14.80 -28.39
C MET A 1 8.25 -14.53 -26.96
N ARG A 2 9.55 -14.60 -26.64
CA ARG A 2 10.05 -14.30 -25.30
C ARG A 2 9.80 -12.85 -24.86
N ASP A 3 9.95 -11.89 -25.77
CA ASP A 3 9.70 -10.46 -25.48
C ASP A 3 8.21 -10.19 -25.25
N LEU A 4 7.33 -10.74 -26.11
CA LEU A 4 5.87 -10.69 -25.92
C LEU A 4 5.40 -11.29 -24.58
N LEU A 5 6.00 -12.40 -24.14
CA LEU A 5 5.71 -12.98 -22.82
C LEU A 5 6.23 -12.12 -21.67
N GLY A 6 7.39 -11.48 -21.84
CA GLY A 6 7.95 -10.53 -20.87
C GLY A 6 7.06 -9.31 -20.69
N ASP A 7 6.58 -8.72 -21.79
CA ASP A 7 5.71 -7.55 -21.76
C ASP A 7 4.36 -7.87 -21.09
N LEU A 8 3.73 -8.99 -21.45
CA LEU A 8 2.46 -9.43 -20.84
C LEU A 8 2.61 -9.69 -19.33
N LEU A 9 3.73 -10.30 -18.90
CA LEU A 9 4.01 -10.52 -17.48
C LEU A 9 4.26 -9.20 -16.73
N GLY A 10 4.93 -8.23 -17.37
CA GLY A 10 5.14 -6.89 -16.82
C GLY A 10 3.84 -6.12 -16.64
N GLU A 11 2.92 -6.20 -17.60
CA GLU A 11 1.58 -5.62 -17.51
C GLU A 11 0.76 -6.28 -16.41
N LEU A 12 0.76 -7.62 -16.35
CA LEU A 12 0.05 -8.36 -15.30
C LEU A 12 0.57 -8.01 -13.91
N ALA A 13 1.90 -7.96 -13.73
CA ALA A 13 2.51 -7.57 -12.46
C ALA A 13 2.11 -6.14 -12.05
N THR A 14 2.08 -5.23 -13.02
CA THR A 14 1.64 -3.84 -12.79
C THR A 14 0.17 -3.77 -12.39
N ALA A 15 -0.70 -4.51 -13.08
CA ALA A 15 -2.13 -4.57 -12.76
C ALA A 15 -2.37 -5.14 -11.36
N VAL A 16 -1.71 -6.26 -11.03
CA VAL A 16 -1.78 -6.90 -9.72
C VAL A 16 -1.28 -5.95 -8.62
N PHE A 17 -0.16 -5.27 -8.86
CA PHE A 17 0.36 -4.26 -7.93
C PHE A 17 -0.63 -3.10 -7.74
N GLY A 18 -1.26 -2.63 -8.82
CA GLY A 18 -2.29 -1.59 -8.76
C GLY A 18 -3.50 -2.01 -7.91
N ILE A 19 -3.97 -3.24 -8.07
CA ILE A 19 -5.07 -3.79 -7.27
C ILE A 19 -4.69 -3.82 -5.79
N PHE A 20 -3.50 -4.34 -5.46
CA PHE A 20 -3.02 -4.37 -4.07
C PHE A 20 -2.90 -2.97 -3.48
N LEU A 21 -2.42 -2.01 -4.27
CA LEU A 21 -2.30 -0.62 -3.84
C LEU A 21 -3.67 -0.02 -3.51
N ILE A 22 -4.66 -0.20 -4.38
CA ILE A 22 -6.03 0.29 -4.15
C ILE A 22 -6.63 -0.39 -2.91
N ALA A 23 -6.50 -1.72 -2.80
CA ALA A 23 -7.00 -2.48 -1.67
C ALA A 23 -6.35 -2.04 -0.35
N TRP A 24 -5.06 -1.69 -0.34
CA TRP A 24 -4.36 -1.18 0.83
C TRP A 24 -4.90 0.19 1.28
N TRP A 25 -5.08 1.11 0.33
CA TRP A 25 -5.53 2.48 0.63
C TRP A 25 -6.98 2.54 1.10
N LEU A 26 -7.84 1.69 0.57
CA LEU A 26 -9.24 1.61 0.99
C LEU A 26 -9.41 0.69 2.21
N GLY A 27 -8.68 -0.42 2.26
CA GLY A 27 -8.87 -1.50 3.21
C GLY A 27 -8.56 -1.09 4.65
N GLY A 28 -7.44 -0.40 4.91
CA GLY A 28 -7.10 0.03 6.26
C GLY A 28 -8.18 0.89 6.91
N PRO A 29 -8.56 2.03 6.30
CA PRO A 29 -9.65 2.88 6.80
C PRO A 29 -11.01 2.16 6.87
N ALA A 30 -11.32 1.31 5.89
CA ALA A 30 -12.58 0.56 5.89
C ALA A 30 -12.66 -0.42 7.06
N VAL A 31 -11.60 -1.21 7.30
CA VAL A 31 -11.54 -2.15 8.42
C VAL A 31 -11.59 -1.41 9.75
N THR A 32 -10.86 -0.30 9.89
CA THR A 32 -10.97 0.58 11.07
C THR A 32 -12.40 1.05 11.29
N ALA A 33 -13.10 1.51 10.25
CA ALA A 33 -14.47 2.00 10.37
C ALA A 33 -15.46 0.90 10.77
N ILE A 34 -15.31 -0.31 10.23
CA ILE A 34 -16.12 -1.49 10.58
C ILE A 34 -15.95 -1.80 12.06
N ILE A 35 -14.72 -2.00 12.52
CA ILE A 35 -14.43 -2.36 13.92
C ILE A 35 -14.87 -1.25 14.87
N TRP A 36 -14.67 0.02 14.48
CA TRP A 36 -15.19 1.15 15.22
C TRP A 36 -16.72 1.08 15.36
N SER A 37 -17.44 0.72 14.29
CA SER A 37 -18.90 0.61 14.31
C SER A 37 -19.41 -0.53 15.19
N GLU A 38 -18.63 -1.60 15.36
CA GLU A 38 -18.91 -2.73 16.26
C GLU A 38 -18.70 -2.39 17.75
N GLY A 39 -18.14 -1.21 18.04
CA GLY A 39 -17.98 -0.69 19.40
C GLY A 39 -16.57 -0.86 19.97
N ASP A 40 -15.70 -1.65 19.32
CA ASP A 40 -14.30 -1.80 19.71
C ASP A 40 -13.46 -0.61 19.23
N LYS A 41 -13.48 0.47 20.00
CA LYS A 41 -12.73 1.69 19.69
C LYS A 41 -11.22 1.49 19.81
N GLU A 42 -10.79 0.67 20.75
CA GLU A 42 -9.37 0.44 21.00
C GLU A 42 -8.75 -0.33 19.83
N GLY A 43 -9.36 -1.44 19.43
CA GLY A 43 -8.93 -2.23 18.27
C GLY A 43 -8.93 -1.42 16.97
N ALA A 44 -9.96 -0.60 16.75
CA ALA A 44 -10.03 0.29 15.58
C ALA A 44 -8.85 1.28 15.51
N VAL A 45 -8.48 1.89 16.64
CA VAL A 45 -7.33 2.81 16.72
C VAL A 45 -6.01 2.08 16.51
N GLN A 46 -5.85 0.88 17.09
CA GLN A 46 -4.65 0.07 16.88
C GLN A 46 -4.45 -0.29 15.41
N ILE A 47 -5.52 -0.66 14.70
CA ILE A 47 -5.47 -0.95 13.26
C ILE A 47 -5.15 0.30 12.45
N LEU A 48 -5.77 1.43 12.78
CA LEU A 48 -5.49 2.69 12.11
C LEU A 48 -4.02 3.10 12.29
N ALA A 49 -3.49 2.94 13.50
CA ALA A 49 -2.09 3.22 13.82
C ALA A 49 -1.15 2.30 13.04
N ALA A 50 -1.42 0.99 13.01
CA ALA A 50 -0.61 0.03 12.24
C ALA A 50 -0.60 0.38 10.73
N TRP A 51 -1.76 0.70 10.16
CA TRP A 51 -1.88 1.13 8.77
C TRP A 51 -1.10 2.43 8.51
N ALA A 52 -1.21 3.42 9.40
CA ALA A 52 -0.51 4.69 9.28
C ALA A 52 1.01 4.54 9.37
N ILE A 53 1.50 3.67 10.27
CA ILE A 53 2.92 3.35 10.42
C ILE A 53 3.47 2.75 9.13
N ILE A 54 2.83 1.70 8.60
CA ILE A 54 3.27 1.04 7.37
C ILE A 54 3.27 2.03 6.20
N THR A 55 2.23 2.85 6.07
CA THR A 55 2.12 3.89 5.04
C THR A 55 3.24 4.94 5.17
N THR A 56 3.54 5.38 6.39
CA THR A 56 4.61 6.33 6.67
C THR A 56 5.97 5.76 6.30
N LEU A 57 6.24 4.50 6.66
CA LEU A 57 7.49 3.81 6.30
C LEU A 57 7.65 3.69 4.78
N TYR A 58 6.59 3.30 4.08
CA TYR A 58 6.59 3.23 2.61
C TYR A 58 6.90 4.59 1.97
N LEU A 59 6.22 5.66 2.41
CA LEU A 59 6.43 7.00 1.86
C LEU A 59 7.82 7.54 2.19
N THR A 60 8.32 7.27 3.39
CA THR A 60 9.67 7.65 3.81
C THR A 60 10.73 6.95 2.96
N ALA A 61 10.63 5.62 2.79
CA ALA A 61 11.53 4.87 1.93
C ALA A 61 11.47 5.38 0.48
N SER A 62 10.27 5.62 -0.05
CA SER A 62 10.07 6.16 -1.39
C SER A 62 10.68 7.55 -1.55
N TRP A 63 10.58 8.42 -0.53
CA TRP A 63 11.22 9.73 -0.52
C TRP A 63 12.74 9.61 -0.48
N MET A 64 13.29 8.74 0.37
CA MET A 64 14.73 8.50 0.47
C MET A 64 15.32 8.01 -0.86
N ILE A 65 14.66 7.05 -1.53
CA ILE A 65 15.08 6.54 -2.84
C ILE A 65 15.07 7.67 -3.88
N ARG A 66 13.98 8.47 -3.94
CA ARG A 66 13.88 9.61 -4.86
C ARG A 66 14.90 10.70 -4.56
N ARG A 67 15.30 10.87 -3.29
CA ARG A 67 16.35 11.81 -2.89
C ARG A 67 17.72 11.30 -3.35
N ALA A 68 18.04 10.02 -3.10
CA ALA A 68 19.30 9.42 -3.51
C ALA A 68 19.51 9.49 -5.03
N ARG A 69 18.47 9.20 -5.81
CA ARG A 69 18.50 9.30 -7.29
C ARG A 69 18.70 10.73 -7.84
N ARG A 70 18.43 11.76 -7.05
CA ARG A 70 18.63 13.17 -7.45
C ARG A 70 19.99 13.72 -7.03
N ALA A 71 20.68 13.04 -6.11
CA ALA A 71 21.94 13.46 -5.54
C ALA A 71 23.16 12.77 -6.16
N GLY A 72 22.95 11.73 -6.97
CA GLY A 72 23.97 11.08 -7.80
C GLY A 72 23.69 11.34 -9.26
#